data_AF-A0A284VN62-F1
#
_entry.id   AF-A0A284VN62-F1
#
_cell.length_a   1.000
_cell.length_b   1.000
_cell.length_c   1.000
_cell.angle_alpha   90.00
_cell.angle_beta   90.00
_cell.angle_gamma   90.00
#
_symmetry.space_group_name_H-M   'P 1'
#
loop_
_entity.id
_entity.type
_entity.pdbx_description
1 polymer ?
#
loop_
_entity_poly.entity_id
_entity_poly.type
_entity_poly.pdbx_seq_one_letter_code
_entity_poly.pdbx_strand_id
1 'polypeptide(L)'
;MTEISVSARIPEDVFKELEAFMREESLEKSASIRKLLAEGLQHWKEERALKSLEEGKVSFLKASEMAGLSVWDFTDLVREKGIVWVKSENFIHKDIKKALQ
;
A
#
# COMPACT_ATOMS: atom_id res chain seq x y z
N MET A 1 -8.64 -14.11 17.60
CA MET A 1 -7.52 -13.41 16.94
C MET A 1 -6.31 -13.54 17.85
N THR A 2 -5.16 -13.96 17.32
CA THR A 2 -3.94 -14.11 18.13
C THR A 2 -3.20 -12.79 18.13
N GLU A 3 -2.95 -12.20 19.30
CA GLU A 3 -2.15 -10.98 19.41
C GLU A 3 -0.67 -11.31 19.58
N ILE A 4 0.19 -10.55 18.90
CA ILE A 4 1.65 -10.66 19.00
C ILE A 4 2.20 -9.34 19.54
N SER A 5 3.03 -9.39 20.58
CA SER A 5 3.68 -8.20 21.13
C SER A 5 4.89 -7.81 20.28
N VAL A 6 4.96 -6.55 19.87
CA VAL A 6 6.07 -5.96 19.12
C VAL A 6 6.67 -4.84 19.95
N SER A 7 7.99 -4.83 20.13
CA SER A 7 8.73 -3.80 20.85
C SER A 7 9.74 -3.12 19.92
N ALA A 8 9.71 -1.79 19.88
CA ALA A 8 10.64 -0.99 19.10
C ALA A 8 10.96 0.31 19.86
N ARG A 9 12.19 0.81 19.72
CA ARG A 9 12.58 2.13 20.21
C ARG A 9 12.25 3.15 19.13
N ILE A 10 11.53 4.20 19.51
CA ILE A 10 11.18 5.31 18.62
C ILE A 10 11.82 6.61 19.11
N PRO A 11 12.19 7.52 18.19
CA PRO A 11 12.59 8.88 18.53
C PRO A 11 11.52 9.65 19.33
N GLU A 12 11.94 10.62 20.14
CA GLU A 12 11.04 11.39 21.02
C GLU A 12 10.05 12.27 20.23
N ASP A 13 10.51 12.87 19.14
CA ASP A 13 9.70 13.64 18.19
C ASP A 13 8.58 12.78 17.59
N VAL A 14 8.89 11.57 17.13
CA VAL A 14 7.89 10.63 16.61
C VAL A 14 6.87 10.26 17.69
N PHE A 15 7.31 10.07 18.94
CA PHE A 15 6.39 9.79 20.04
C PHE A 15 5.45 10.98 20.33
N LYS A 16 5.94 12.22 20.24
CA LYS A 16 5.11 13.43 20.40
C LYS A 16 4.05 13.55 19.32
N GLU A 17 4.37 13.20 18.07
CA GLU A 17 3.39 13.14 16.99
C GLU A 17 2.33 12.06 17.23
N LEU A 18 2.74 10.87 17.69
CA LEU A 18 1.80 9.81 18.07
C LEU A 18 0.85 10.27 19.20
N GLU A 19 1.36 10.99 20.21
CA GLU A 19 0.50 11.52 21.27
C GLU A 19 -0.50 12.57 20.76
N ALA A 20 -0.10 13.39 19.78
CA ALA A 20 -1.02 14.33 19.13
C ALA A 20 -2.13 13.59 18.38
N PHE A 21 -1.77 12.59 17.57
CA PHE A 21 -2.72 11.72 16.88
C PHE A 21 -3.68 11.02 17.85
N MET A 22 -3.16 10.47 18.96
CA MET A 22 -3.98 9.82 20.00
C MET A 22 -5.05 10.76 20.58
N ARG A 23 -4.69 12.03 20.83
CA ARG A 23 -5.62 13.03 21.36
C ARG A 23 -6.69 13.42 20.35
N GLU A 24 -6.29 13.62 19.09
CA GLU A 24 -7.20 14.02 18.01
C GLU A 24 -8.22 12.91 17.69
N GLU A 25 -7.76 11.67 17.61
CA GLU A 25 -8.59 10.51 17.29
C GLU A 25 -9.30 9.92 18.52
N SER A 26 -8.98 10.41 19.73
CA SER A 26 -9.48 9.86 21.00
C SER A 26 -9.22 8.35 21.15
N LEU A 27 -8.00 7.91 20.79
CA LEU A 27 -7.60 6.50 20.77
C LEU A 27 -6.52 6.18 21.80
N GLU A 28 -6.66 5.02 22.45
CA GLU A 28 -5.64 4.43 23.31
C GLU A 28 -4.34 4.10 22.54
N LYS A 29 -3.21 4.04 23.26
CA LYS A 29 -1.88 3.83 22.66
C LYS A 29 -1.81 2.62 21.72
N SER A 30 -2.26 1.46 22.18
CA SER A 30 -2.21 0.22 21.38
C SER A 30 -3.14 0.27 20.17
N ALA A 31 -4.29 0.96 20.27
CA ALA A 31 -5.19 1.14 19.14
C ALA A 31 -4.57 2.06 18.08
N SER A 32 -3.98 3.17 18.51
CA SER A 32 -3.29 4.13 17.64
C SER A 32 -2.09 3.51 16.93
N ILE A 33 -1.23 2.79 17.66
CA ILE A 33 -0.07 2.10 17.06
C ILE A 33 -0.53 1.08 16.02
N ARG A 34 -1.56 0.28 16.30
CA ARG A 34 -2.07 -0.70 15.34
C ARG A 34 -2.68 -0.03 14.11
N LYS A 35 -3.45 1.05 14.29
CA LYS A 35 -4.06 1.81 13.18
C LYS A 35 -2.98 2.36 12.26
N LEU A 36 -2.04 3.13 12.79
CA LEU A 36 -0.95 3.73 12.02
C LEU A 36 -0.04 2.67 11.39
N LEU A 37 0.23 1.56 12.08
CA LEU A 37 1.00 0.46 11.51
C LEU A 37 0.27 -0.21 10.34
N ALA A 38 -1.04 -0.45 10.47
CA ALA A 38 -1.85 -1.03 9.39
C ALA A 38 -1.91 -0.10 8.17
N GLU A 39 -2.13 1.19 8.38
CA GLU A 39 -2.15 2.22 7.33
C GLU A 39 -0.77 2.34 6.66
N GLY A 40 0.31 2.41 7.43
CA GLY A 40 1.67 2.46 6.89
C GLY A 40 2.05 1.22 6.09
N LEU A 41 1.66 0.02 6.56
CA LEU A 41 1.86 -1.23 5.82
C LEU A 41 1.03 -1.29 4.53
N GLN A 42 -0.18 -0.73 4.55
CA GLN A 42 -1.02 -0.63 3.36
C GLN A 42 -0.42 0.33 2.34
N HIS A 43 0.01 1.51 2.77
CA HIS A 43 0.69 2.48 1.92
C HIS A 43 1.96 1.89 1.29
N TRP A 44 2.78 1.19 2.08
CA TRP A 44 3.98 0.52 1.58
C TRP A 44 3.67 -0.55 0.51
N LYS A 45 2.59 -1.32 0.68
CA LYS A 45 2.13 -2.31 -0.32
C LYS A 45 1.73 -1.63 -1.62
N GLU A 46 0.96 -0.55 -1.54
CA GLU A 46 0.50 0.24 -2.68
C GLU A 46 1.66 0.84 -3.46
N GLU A 47 2.60 1.52 -2.79
CA GLU A 47 3.79 2.10 -3.44
C GLU A 47 4.61 1.03 -4.17
N ARG A 48 4.83 -0.13 -3.54
CA ARG A 48 5.57 -1.23 -4.14
C ARG A 48 4.86 -1.81 -5.36
N ALA A 49 3.54 -1.94 -5.30
CA ALA A 49 2.74 -2.42 -6.41
C ALA A 49 2.79 -1.45 -7.61
N LEU A 50 2.58 -0.16 -7.36
CA LEU A 50 2.62 0.89 -8.38
C LEU A 50 3.98 0.95 -9.08
N LYS A 51 5.07 0.95 -8.30
CA LYS A 51 6.43 0.94 -8.85
C LYS A 51 6.69 -0.30 -9.72
N SER A 52 6.27 -1.47 -9.25
CA SER A 52 6.45 -2.72 -9.99
C SER A 52 5.64 -2.73 -11.30
N LEU A 53 4.45 -2.12 -11.30
CA LEU A 53 3.60 -1.94 -12.47
C LEU A 53 4.24 -0.98 -13.48
N GLU A 54 4.68 0.19 -13.03
CA GLU A 54 5.29 1.23 -13.88
C GLU A 54 6.56 0.75 -14.58
N GLU A 55 7.37 -0.05 -13.88
CA GLU A 55 8.57 -0.72 -14.40
C GLU A 55 8.24 -1.91 -15.33
N GLY A 56 6.95 -2.28 -15.48
CA GLY A 56 6.49 -3.39 -16.31
C GLY A 56 6.91 -4.77 -15.78
N LYS A 57 7.29 -4.88 -14.51
CA LYS A 57 7.75 -6.13 -13.87
C LYS A 57 6.58 -7.10 -13.68
N VAL A 58 5.46 -6.60 -13.19
CA VAL A 58 4.24 -7.37 -12.94
C VAL A 58 3.13 -6.98 -13.91
N SER A 59 2.07 -7.79 -13.99
CA SER A 59 0.84 -7.40 -14.70
C SER A 59 0.01 -6.45 -13.85
N PHE A 60 -0.97 -5.77 -14.45
CA PHE A 60 -1.92 -4.94 -13.71
C PHE A 60 -2.65 -5.72 -12.61
N LEU A 61 -3.20 -6.89 -12.96
CA LEU A 61 -3.89 -7.77 -12.00
C LEU A 61 -2.95 -8.20 -10.87
N LYS A 62 -1.69 -8.52 -11.19
CA LYS A 62 -0.74 -8.91 -10.15
C LYS A 62 -0.38 -7.75 -9.23
N ALA A 63 -0.30 -6.53 -9.77
CA ALA A 63 -0.08 -5.34 -8.98
C ALA A 63 -1.26 -5.05 -8.02
N SER A 64 -2.51 -5.22 -8.46
CA SER A 64 -3.67 -5.05 -7.57
C SER A 64 -3.65 -6.05 -6.42
N GLU A 65 -3.31 -7.32 -6.69
CA GLU A 65 -3.11 -8.33 -5.64
C GLU A 65 -2.00 -7.95 -4.65
N MET A 66 -0.87 -7.44 -5.14
CA MET A 66 0.24 -7.00 -4.30
C MET A 66 -0.14 -5.84 -3.38
N ALA A 67 -0.96 -4.91 -3.89
CA ALA A 67 -1.51 -3.80 -3.10
C ALA A 67 -2.55 -4.28 -2.08
N GLY A 68 -3.09 -5.50 -2.23
CA GLY A 68 -4.21 -5.99 -1.44
C GLY A 68 -5.52 -5.27 -1.76
N LEU A 69 -5.65 -4.79 -3.00
CA LEU A 69 -6.79 -4.02 -3.49
C LEU A 69 -7.57 -4.82 -4.54
N SER A 70 -8.86 -4.50 -4.68
CA SER A 70 -9.59 -4.97 -5.85
C SER A 70 -9.03 -4.33 -7.12
N VAL A 71 -9.31 -4.93 -8.28
CA VAL A 71 -8.90 -4.37 -9.58
C VAL A 71 -9.44 -2.94 -9.75
N TRP A 72 -10.65 -2.66 -9.24
CA TRP A 72 -11.28 -1.35 -9.34
C TRP A 72 -10.60 -0.32 -8.46
N ASP A 73 -10.39 -0.62 -7.17
CA ASP A 73 -9.70 0.29 -6.24
C ASP A 73 -8.27 0.58 -6.70
N PHE A 74 -7.59 -0.45 -7.24
CA PHE A 74 -6.25 -0.28 -7.78
C PHE A 74 -6.25 0.57 -9.06
N THR A 75 -7.31 0.53 -9.88
CA THR A 75 -7.46 1.41 -11.04
C THR A 75 -7.57 2.87 -10.62
N ASP A 76 -8.33 3.15 -9.57
CA ASP A 76 -8.47 4.50 -9.03
C ASP A 76 -7.14 4.99 -8.44
N LEU A 77 -6.43 4.14 -7.71
CA LEU A 77 -5.09 4.44 -7.19
C LEU A 77 -4.10 4.77 -8.30
N VAL A 78 -4.03 3.94 -9.36
CA VAL A 78 -3.16 4.15 -10.52
C VAL A 78 -3.47 5.47 -11.23
N ARG A 79 -4.75 5.82 -11.35
CA ARG A 79 -5.21 7.08 -11.92
C ARG A 79 -4.81 8.28 -11.04
N GLU A 80 -5.06 8.20 -9.74
CA GLU A 80 -4.73 9.26 -8.78
C GLU A 80 -3.22 9.57 -8.78
N LYS A 81 -2.39 8.51 -8.82
CA LYS A 81 -0.92 8.64 -8.84
C LYS A 81 -0.34 8.92 -10.23
N GLY A 82 -1.17 9.03 -11.26
CA GLY A 82 -0.73 9.35 -12.62
C GLY A 82 0.21 8.32 -13.24
N ILE A 83 0.10 7.05 -12.83
CA ILE A 83 1.01 5.99 -13.27
C ILE A 83 0.64 5.56 -14.70
N VAL A 84 1.60 5.67 -15.62
CA VAL A 84 1.44 5.22 -17.02
C VAL A 84 2.25 3.94 -17.24
N TRP A 85 1.56 2.79 -17.30
CA TRP A 85 2.20 1.49 -17.52
C TRP A 85 1.96 0.92 -18.94
N VAL A 86 0.92 1.37 -19.63
CA VAL A 86 0.65 1.01 -21.02
C VAL A 86 1.37 1.99 -21.94
N LYS A 87 2.56 1.58 -22.43
CA LYS A 87 3.41 2.42 -23.30
C LYS A 87 3.26 2.11 -24.79
N SER A 88 2.61 1.00 -25.15
CA SER A 88 2.23 0.63 -26.52
C SER A 88 1.22 -0.54 -26.52
N GLU A 89 0.62 -0.86 -27.66
CA GLU A 89 -0.29 -2.02 -27.80
C GLU A 89 0.37 -3.35 -27.39
N ASN A 90 1.66 -3.51 -27.70
CA ASN A 90 2.43 -4.69 -27.31
C ASN A 90 2.51 -4.87 -25.79
N PHE A 91 2.45 -3.79 -25.01
CA PHE A 91 2.40 -3.88 -23.55
C PHE A 91 1.09 -4.51 -23.07
N ILE A 92 -0.05 -4.14 -23.68
CA ILE A 92 -1.37 -4.70 -23.33
C ILE A 92 -1.37 -6.22 -23.54
N HIS A 93 -0.87 -6.68 -24.69
CA HIS A 93 -0.79 -8.12 -24.97
C HIS A 93 0.08 -8.87 -23.95
N LYS A 94 1.24 -8.29 -23.61
CA LYS A 94 2.15 -8.86 -22.61
C LYS A 94 1.54 -8.88 -21.21
N ASP A 95 0.78 -7.86 -20.85
CA ASP A 95 0.12 -7.73 -19.56
C ASP A 95 -0.95 -8.82 -19.38
N ILE A 96 -1.82 -8.98 -20.37
CA ILE A 96 -2.85 -10.04 -20.40
C ILE A 96 -2.19 -11.41 -20.30
N LYS A 97 -1.14 -11.67 -21.09
CA LYS A 97 -0.44 -12.95 -21.06
C LYS A 97 0.15 -13.26 -19.68
N LYS A 98 0.73 -12.26 -19.00
CA LYS A 98 1.25 -12.41 -17.63
C LYS A 98 0.16 -12.62 -16.59
N ALA A 99 -1.04 -12.08 -16.80
CA ALA A 99 -2.16 -12.23 -15.88
C ALA A 99 -2.82 -13.62 -15.93
N LEU A 100 -2.59 -14.40 -17.00
CA LEU A 100 -3.15 -15.74 -17.20
C LEU A 100 -2.20 -16.88 -16.78
N GLN A 101 -1.02 -16.56 -16.23
CA GLN A 101 0.01 -17.50 -15.79
C GLN A 101 0.14 -17.48 -14.27
#